data_AF-A0A135VLX3-F1
#
_entry.id   AF-A0A135VLX3-F1
#
_cell.length_a   1.000
_cell.length_b   1.000
_cell.length_c   1.000
_cell.angle_alpha   90.00
_cell.angle_beta   90.00
_cell.angle_gamma   90.00
#
_symmetry.space_group_name_H-M   'P 1'
#
loop_
_entity.id
_entity.type
_entity.pdbx_description
1 polymer ?
#
loop_
_entity_poly.entity_id
_entity_poly.type
_entity_poly.pdbx_seq_one_letter_code
_entity_poly.pdbx_strand_id
1 'polypeptide(L)'
;MEKLIMINKLMEISAEHLNERKKDALFIARMELAAQGQFPRFLLISPITRSGQDLQLLSMNQGDALHATRVPGFAILPPDLTPALFTGPASFYSRFPSKKGVIVTFDIDESLEVIRETLENIKLHPELQSMPIIAFQVNYDNLRVKLIVHGKGRDYEYENRILHWVRKPDPLDDSLLVVICSDSRVRPPCTKRGVPMAIQTLAGYISKYSQHDDETKQLNRFFEKWLTSSKDTKRILIVAHGNFEGSGPSCSAGTESLNPRATSSKSLRLMIEELERSAIEFESIPASSPEDRVKSLSKATRANLLTYPAIVDSHDISQLEIDEVLMDTVTNALYLYD
;
A
#
# COMPACT_ATOMS: atom_id res chain seq x y z
N MET A 1 24.06 17.13 1.71
CA MET A 1 24.86 16.35 2.69
C MET A 1 23.95 15.72 3.74
N GLU A 2 23.02 16.46 4.36
CA GLU A 2 22.02 15.92 5.31
C GLU A 2 21.07 14.86 4.70
N LYS A 3 20.69 15.04 3.44
CA LYS A 3 19.88 14.08 2.67
C LYS A 3 20.49 12.66 2.62
N LEU A 4 21.79 12.56 2.34
CA LEU A 4 22.51 11.28 2.28
C LEU A 4 22.56 10.62 3.67
N ILE A 5 22.78 11.42 4.72
CA ILE A 5 22.93 10.94 6.11
C ILE A 5 21.66 10.23 6.61
N MET A 6 20.47 10.67 6.19
CA MET A 6 19.21 10.14 6.74
C MET A 6 18.60 8.98 5.94
N ILE A 7 18.82 8.89 4.63
CA ILE A 7 18.52 7.65 3.88
C ILE A 7 19.47 6.54 4.36
N ASN A 8 20.76 6.87 4.54
CA ASN A 8 21.71 5.97 5.18
C ASN A 8 21.22 5.53 6.56
N LYS A 9 20.59 6.40 7.35
CA LYS A 9 20.02 6.03 8.65
C LYS A 9 18.82 5.07 8.57
N LEU A 10 17.92 5.23 7.59
CA LEU A 10 16.84 4.26 7.37
C LEU A 10 17.38 2.91 6.88
N MET A 11 18.45 2.94 6.09
CA MET A 11 19.17 1.73 5.67
C MET A 11 19.93 1.08 6.81
N GLU A 12 20.58 1.86 7.68
CA GLU A 12 21.23 1.37 8.91
C GLU A 12 20.20 0.70 9.81
N ILE A 13 19.05 1.34 10.05
CA ILE A 13 17.93 0.74 10.80
C ILE A 13 17.44 -0.55 10.11
N SER A 14 17.34 -0.56 8.78
CA SER A 14 16.95 -1.74 8.02
C SER A 14 17.98 -2.88 8.14
N ALA A 15 19.28 -2.57 8.08
CA ALA A 15 20.37 -3.52 8.21
C ALA A 15 20.51 -4.06 9.63
N GLU A 16 20.33 -3.21 10.65
CA GLU A 16 20.25 -3.59 12.06
C GLU A 16 19.06 -4.54 12.28
N HIS A 17 17.87 -4.15 11.83
CA HIS A 17 16.68 -5.01 11.89
C HIS A 17 16.88 -6.32 11.14
N LEU A 18 17.53 -6.33 9.97
CA LEU A 18 17.81 -7.56 9.23
C LEU A 18 18.74 -8.49 10.01
N ASN A 19 19.81 -7.95 10.59
CA ASN A 19 20.78 -8.73 11.36
C ASN A 19 20.20 -9.27 12.67
N GLU A 20 19.29 -8.53 13.30
CA GLU A 20 18.52 -9.00 14.45
C GLU A 20 17.52 -10.08 14.05
N ARG A 21 16.79 -9.88 12.95
CA ARG A 21 15.78 -10.81 12.44
C ARG A 21 16.38 -12.12 11.92
N LYS A 22 17.58 -12.12 11.33
CA LYS A 22 18.30 -13.33 10.91
C LYS A 22 18.65 -14.28 12.07
N LYS A 23 18.56 -13.81 13.33
CA LYS A 23 18.74 -14.64 14.53
C LYS A 23 17.43 -15.24 15.05
N ASP A 24 16.28 -14.82 14.52
CA ASP A 24 14.95 -15.32 14.88
C ASP A 24 14.53 -16.47 13.94
N ALA A 25 14.42 -17.69 14.50
CA ALA A 25 13.99 -18.87 13.75
C ALA A 25 12.56 -18.73 13.18
N LEU A 26 11.68 -17.98 13.85
CA LEU A 26 10.33 -17.70 13.34
C LEU A 26 10.37 -16.70 12.18
N PHE A 27 11.32 -15.78 12.16
CA PHE A 27 11.57 -14.93 10.99
C PHE A 27 12.07 -15.76 9.82
N ILE A 28 13.05 -16.66 10.02
CA ILE A 28 13.56 -17.54 8.96
C ILE A 28 12.44 -18.40 8.36
N ALA A 29 11.60 -19.03 9.20
CA ALA A 29 10.46 -19.81 8.71
C ALA A 29 9.43 -18.96 7.95
N ARG A 30 9.16 -17.73 8.41
CA ARG A 30 8.36 -16.75 7.65
C ARG A 30 9.02 -16.40 6.31
N MET A 31 10.34 -16.36 6.27
CA MET A 31 11.07 -16.07 5.05
C MET A 31 11.00 -17.18 4.01
N GLU A 32 11.15 -18.42 4.45
CA GLU A 32 10.99 -19.60 3.61
C GLU A 32 9.57 -19.68 3.04
N LEU A 33 8.55 -19.34 3.83
CA LEU A 33 7.17 -19.24 3.36
C LEU A 33 6.98 -18.07 2.37
N ALA A 34 7.51 -16.89 2.67
CA ALA A 34 7.40 -15.72 1.78
C ALA A 34 8.10 -15.94 0.43
N ALA A 35 9.19 -16.71 0.42
CA ALA A 35 9.92 -17.10 -0.79
C ALA A 35 9.11 -18.05 -1.70
N GLN A 36 8.16 -18.82 -1.15
CA GLN A 36 7.29 -19.72 -1.92
C GLN A 36 6.15 -19.00 -2.64
N GLY A 37 5.96 -17.70 -2.41
CA GLY A 37 4.92 -16.88 -3.05
C GLY A 37 4.00 -16.18 -2.04
N GLN A 38 3.01 -15.47 -2.56
CA GLN A 38 1.95 -14.84 -1.74
C GLN A 38 0.65 -15.63 -1.87
N PHE A 39 -0.02 -15.85 -0.74
CA PHE A 39 -1.33 -16.52 -0.67
C PHE A 39 -2.29 -15.70 0.19
N PRO A 40 -2.56 -14.43 -0.18
CA PRO A 40 -3.35 -13.54 0.65
C PRO A 40 -4.75 -14.09 0.84
N ARG A 41 -5.15 -14.18 2.10
CA ARG A 41 -6.49 -14.59 2.53
C ARG A 41 -7.44 -13.41 2.52
N PHE A 42 -6.96 -12.18 2.65
CA PHE A 42 -7.81 -10.98 2.68
C PHE A 42 -7.35 -9.91 1.71
N LEU A 43 -8.31 -9.13 1.22
CA LEU A 43 -8.06 -7.79 0.74
C LEU A 43 -8.25 -6.83 1.92
N LEU A 44 -7.21 -6.15 2.35
CA LEU A 44 -7.26 -5.17 3.43
C LEU A 44 -7.31 -3.77 2.83
N ILE A 45 -8.39 -3.05 3.06
CA ILE A 45 -8.61 -1.70 2.55
C ILE A 45 -8.50 -0.70 3.70
N SER A 46 -7.41 0.05 3.70
CA SER A 46 -7.02 0.87 4.84
C SER A 46 -6.88 2.34 4.46
N PRO A 47 -7.17 3.29 5.38
CA PRO A 47 -6.85 4.69 5.13
C PRO A 47 -5.34 4.88 5.05
N ILE A 48 -4.88 5.85 4.26
CA ILE A 48 -3.44 6.19 4.12
C ILE A 48 -2.75 6.35 5.48
N THR A 49 -3.46 6.95 6.44
CA THR A 49 -2.98 7.21 7.80
C THR A 49 -2.80 5.96 8.65
N ARG A 50 -3.33 4.78 8.25
CA ARG A 50 -3.33 3.55 9.07
C ARG A 50 -2.87 2.30 8.33
N SER A 51 -2.70 2.36 7.01
CA SER A 51 -2.42 1.19 6.18
C SER A 51 -1.19 0.38 6.66
N GLY A 52 -0.12 1.06 7.09
CA GLY A 52 1.06 0.40 7.68
C GLY A 52 0.82 -0.26 9.06
N GLN A 53 -0.19 0.21 9.80
CA GLN A 53 -0.57 -0.27 11.14
C GLN A 53 -1.55 -1.45 11.09
N ASP A 54 -2.37 -1.56 10.04
CA ASP A 54 -3.52 -2.48 10.05
C ASP A 54 -3.15 -3.98 10.03
N LEU A 55 -1.99 -4.35 9.50
CA LEU A 55 -1.46 -5.72 9.67
C LEU A 55 -1.17 -6.03 11.14
N GLN A 56 -0.58 -5.09 11.88
CA GLN A 56 -0.35 -5.23 13.32
C GLN A 56 -1.67 -5.22 14.09
N LEU A 57 -2.58 -4.32 13.72
CA LEU A 57 -3.90 -4.21 14.33
C LEU A 57 -4.60 -5.56 14.30
N LEU A 58 -4.59 -6.24 13.16
CA LEU A 58 -5.32 -7.49 12.94
C LEU A 58 -4.50 -8.75 13.27
N SER A 59 -3.29 -8.60 13.82
CA SER A 59 -2.33 -9.68 14.07
C SER A 59 -2.12 -10.61 12.87
N MET A 60 -2.08 -10.05 11.66
CA MET A 60 -1.88 -10.79 10.43
C MET A 60 -0.39 -10.96 10.13
N ASN A 61 -0.01 -12.11 9.58
CA ASN A 61 1.37 -12.33 9.15
C ASN A 61 1.64 -11.65 7.81
N GLN A 62 2.91 -11.45 7.50
CA GLN A 62 3.33 -11.06 6.15
C GLN A 62 2.83 -12.10 5.13
N GLY A 63 2.26 -11.62 4.02
CA GLY A 63 1.66 -12.47 2.99
C GLY A 63 0.21 -12.93 3.27
N ASP A 64 -0.35 -12.66 4.46
CA ASP A 64 -1.75 -13.02 4.77
C ASP A 64 -2.78 -12.10 4.09
N ALA A 65 -2.37 -10.92 3.65
CA ALA A 65 -3.25 -9.93 3.03
C ALA A 65 -2.67 -9.36 1.72
N LEU A 66 -3.55 -8.84 0.89
CA LEU A 66 -3.20 -7.89 -0.16
C LEU A 66 -3.81 -6.54 0.24
N HIS A 67 -3.07 -5.45 0.11
CA HIS A 67 -3.53 -4.13 0.52
C HIS A 67 -4.16 -3.37 -0.64
N ALA A 68 -5.22 -2.64 -0.32
CA ALA A 68 -5.73 -1.51 -1.07
C ALA A 68 -5.76 -0.29 -0.14
N THR A 69 -5.79 0.89 -0.74
CA THR A 69 -5.72 2.15 0.00
C THR A 69 -6.99 2.95 -0.22
N ARG A 70 -7.41 3.70 0.80
CA ARG A 70 -8.42 4.75 0.67
C ARG A 70 -7.94 6.04 1.30
N VAL A 71 -8.55 7.15 0.92
CA VAL A 71 -8.22 8.45 1.51
C VAL A 71 -9.01 8.63 2.83
N PRO A 72 -8.36 8.99 3.95
CA PRO A 72 -9.05 9.15 5.24
C PRO A 72 -10.13 10.23 5.18
N GLY A 73 -11.32 9.93 5.73
CA GLY A 73 -12.46 10.86 5.73
C GLY A 73 -13.18 11.00 4.39
N PHE A 74 -12.78 10.24 3.36
CA PHE A 74 -13.47 10.16 2.08
C PHE A 74 -13.97 8.75 1.83
N ALA A 75 -15.10 8.63 1.15
CA ALA A 75 -15.55 7.35 0.66
C ALA A 75 -14.64 6.84 -0.46
N ILE A 76 -14.43 5.53 -0.51
CA ILE A 76 -13.85 4.90 -1.71
C ILE A 76 -14.79 5.22 -2.88
N LEU A 77 -14.23 5.72 -3.97
CA LEU A 77 -15.00 6.04 -5.17
C LEU A 77 -15.48 4.76 -5.90
N PRO A 78 -16.46 4.86 -6.80
CA PRO A 78 -16.81 3.78 -7.71
C PRO A 78 -15.58 3.23 -8.45
N PRO A 79 -15.55 1.93 -8.81
CA PRO A 79 -14.33 1.26 -9.30
C PRO A 79 -13.63 1.93 -10.50
N ASP A 80 -14.38 2.56 -11.39
CA ASP A 80 -13.89 3.29 -12.56
C ASP A 80 -13.17 4.60 -12.21
N LEU A 81 -13.44 5.17 -11.04
CA LEU A 81 -12.84 6.41 -10.54
C LEU A 81 -11.72 6.19 -9.52
N THR A 82 -11.41 4.93 -9.19
CA THR A 82 -10.29 4.58 -8.29
C THR A 82 -9.44 3.39 -8.79
N PRO A 83 -8.87 3.49 -10.00
CA PRO A 83 -8.10 2.41 -10.60
C PRO A 83 -6.87 1.99 -9.77
N ALA A 84 -6.06 2.93 -9.28
CA ALA A 84 -4.80 2.60 -8.62
C ALA A 84 -4.95 2.26 -7.14
N LEU A 85 -5.76 3.02 -6.39
CA LEU A 85 -5.87 2.87 -4.94
C LEU A 85 -6.67 1.63 -4.53
N PHE A 86 -7.74 1.29 -5.27
CA PHE A 86 -8.66 0.21 -4.89
C PHE A 86 -8.88 -0.82 -5.99
N THR A 87 -9.33 -0.43 -7.19
CA THR A 87 -9.82 -1.36 -8.22
C THR A 87 -8.73 -2.29 -8.74
N GLY A 88 -7.53 -1.78 -8.97
CA GLY A 88 -6.35 -2.56 -9.38
C GLY A 88 -6.03 -3.64 -8.35
N PRO A 89 -5.74 -3.27 -7.09
CA PRO A 89 -5.53 -4.25 -6.01
C PRO A 89 -6.68 -5.25 -5.83
N ALA A 90 -7.94 -4.81 -5.88
CA ALA A 90 -9.11 -5.68 -5.78
C ALA A 90 -9.19 -6.69 -6.94
N SER A 91 -8.95 -6.23 -8.16
CA SER A 91 -8.90 -7.09 -9.35
C SER A 91 -7.72 -8.05 -9.30
N PHE A 92 -6.58 -7.64 -8.76
CA PHE A 92 -5.42 -8.52 -8.57
C PHE A 92 -5.69 -9.59 -7.51
N TYR A 93 -6.30 -9.20 -6.38
CA TYR A 93 -6.69 -10.10 -5.30
C TYR A 93 -7.57 -11.24 -5.80
N SER A 94 -8.50 -10.96 -6.72
CA SER A 94 -9.44 -11.94 -7.30
C SER A 94 -8.81 -13.23 -7.84
N ARG A 95 -7.50 -13.23 -8.12
CA ARG A 95 -6.79 -14.37 -8.70
C ARG A 95 -6.29 -15.39 -7.69
N PHE A 96 -6.25 -15.04 -6.40
CA PHE A 96 -5.74 -15.96 -5.39
C PHE A 96 -6.78 -17.04 -5.06
N PRO A 97 -6.40 -18.32 -4.89
CA PRO A 97 -7.36 -19.38 -4.59
C PRO A 97 -7.86 -19.32 -3.14
N SER A 98 -7.06 -18.78 -2.22
CA SER A 98 -7.28 -18.86 -0.76
C SER A 98 -8.07 -17.68 -0.17
N LYS A 99 -8.75 -16.88 -1.00
CA LYS A 99 -9.51 -15.69 -0.59
C LYS A 99 -10.58 -16.03 0.45
N LYS A 100 -10.69 -15.18 1.47
CA LYS A 100 -11.66 -15.29 2.56
C LYS A 100 -12.57 -14.08 2.71
N GLY A 101 -12.16 -12.91 2.23
CA GLY A 101 -13.01 -11.72 2.29
C GLY A 101 -12.24 -10.41 2.18
N VAL A 102 -13.00 -9.33 2.27
CA VAL A 102 -12.51 -7.95 2.30
C VAL A 102 -12.60 -7.44 3.73
N ILE A 103 -11.54 -6.84 4.23
CA ILE A 103 -11.55 -6.12 5.51
C ILE A 103 -11.35 -4.65 5.19
N VAL A 104 -12.21 -3.78 5.70
CA VAL A 104 -12.10 -2.33 5.57
C VAL A 104 -12.08 -1.67 6.94
N THR A 105 -11.12 -0.77 7.16
CA THR A 105 -10.95 -0.05 8.42
C THR A 105 -11.30 1.42 8.26
N PHE A 106 -11.84 2.00 9.33
CA PHE A 106 -12.20 3.41 9.47
C PHE A 106 -11.67 3.96 10.78
N ASP A 107 -11.18 5.20 10.78
CA ASP A 107 -10.94 5.89 12.04
C ASP A 107 -12.29 6.09 12.77
N ILE A 108 -12.26 6.08 14.10
CA ILE A 108 -13.48 6.07 14.94
C ILE A 108 -14.39 7.29 14.73
N ASP A 109 -13.83 8.39 14.26
CA ASP A 109 -14.49 9.67 14.01
C ASP A 109 -15.01 9.81 12.57
N GLU A 110 -14.78 8.84 11.69
CA GLU A 110 -15.34 8.87 10.34
C GLU A 110 -16.86 8.73 10.33
N SER A 111 -17.50 9.52 9.47
CA SER A 111 -18.96 9.61 9.42
C SER A 111 -19.58 8.32 8.88
N LEU A 112 -20.78 7.99 9.36
CA LEU A 112 -21.53 6.83 8.87
C LEU A 112 -21.85 6.92 7.37
N GLU A 113 -21.94 8.14 6.83
CA GLU A 113 -22.19 8.36 5.41
C GLU A 113 -21.00 7.93 4.56
N VAL A 114 -19.78 8.33 4.93
CA VAL A 114 -18.52 7.88 4.30
C VAL A 114 -18.40 6.36 4.36
N ILE A 115 -18.71 5.77 5.51
CA ILE A 115 -18.67 4.31 5.71
C ILE A 115 -19.67 3.62 4.80
N ARG A 116 -20.93 4.07 4.78
CA ARG A 116 -21.99 3.48 3.96
C ARG A 116 -21.64 3.55 2.48
N GLU A 117 -21.24 4.73 2.00
CA GLU A 117 -20.88 4.94 0.60
C GLU A 117 -19.67 4.08 0.19
N THR A 118 -18.65 3.99 1.04
CA THR A 118 -17.51 3.08 0.83
C THR A 118 -17.96 1.64 0.66
N LEU A 119 -18.84 1.15 1.53
CA LEU A 119 -19.31 -0.23 1.49
C LEU A 119 -20.17 -0.52 0.25
N GLU A 120 -20.97 0.45 -0.20
CA GLU A 120 -21.71 0.32 -1.46
C GLU A 120 -20.77 0.31 -2.67
N ASN A 121 -19.77 1.19 -2.72
CA ASN A 121 -18.81 1.24 -3.83
C ASN A 121 -17.91 -0.01 -3.90
N ILE A 122 -17.55 -0.62 -2.77
CA ILE A 122 -16.85 -1.93 -2.77
C ILE A 122 -17.69 -3.00 -3.47
N LYS A 123 -19.01 -3.03 -3.24
CA LYS A 123 -19.92 -4.01 -3.85
C LYS A 123 -20.11 -3.82 -5.36
N LEU A 124 -19.85 -2.62 -5.87
CA LEU A 124 -19.88 -2.35 -7.31
C LEU A 124 -18.72 -3.05 -8.05
N HIS A 125 -17.65 -3.45 -7.35
CA HIS A 125 -16.53 -4.13 -7.96
C HIS A 125 -16.89 -5.57 -8.38
N PRO A 126 -16.84 -5.93 -9.68
CA PRO A 126 -17.33 -7.23 -10.17
C PRO A 126 -16.67 -8.44 -9.48
N GLU A 127 -15.35 -8.37 -9.26
CA GLU A 127 -14.58 -9.46 -8.66
C GLU A 127 -14.81 -9.64 -7.15
N LEU A 128 -15.53 -8.72 -6.49
CA LEU A 128 -15.77 -8.75 -5.04
C LEU A 128 -17.24 -9.06 -4.69
N GLN A 129 -18.15 -9.17 -5.66
CA GLN A 129 -19.60 -9.28 -5.42
C GLN A 129 -20.03 -10.43 -4.49
N SER A 130 -19.25 -11.52 -4.45
CA SER A 130 -19.52 -12.70 -3.60
C SER A 130 -18.65 -12.79 -2.35
N MET A 131 -17.74 -11.83 -2.16
CA MET A 131 -16.80 -11.84 -1.04
C MET A 131 -17.45 -11.24 0.20
N PRO A 132 -17.28 -11.85 1.39
CA PRO A 132 -17.76 -11.23 2.61
C PRO A 132 -16.95 -9.97 2.92
N ILE A 133 -17.62 -8.95 3.44
CA ILE A 133 -17.02 -7.67 3.81
C ILE A 133 -17.08 -7.52 5.33
N ILE A 134 -15.93 -7.26 5.94
CA ILE A 134 -15.77 -7.06 7.38
C ILE A 134 -15.33 -5.61 7.57
N ALA A 135 -16.13 -4.82 8.26
CA ALA A 135 -15.91 -3.38 8.40
C ALA A 135 -15.71 -3.00 9.86
N PHE A 136 -14.62 -2.30 10.15
CA PHE A 136 -14.26 -1.86 11.50
C PHE A 136 -14.14 -0.35 11.59
N GLN A 137 -14.74 0.25 12.62
CA GLN A 137 -14.31 1.55 13.14
C GLN A 137 -13.32 1.32 14.27
N VAL A 138 -12.20 2.04 14.23
CA VAL A 138 -11.05 1.79 15.10
C VAL A 138 -10.56 3.11 15.69
N ASN A 139 -10.41 3.13 17.01
CA ASN A 139 -9.60 4.14 17.69
C ASN A 139 -8.24 3.52 17.97
N TYR A 140 -7.24 3.91 17.17
CA TYR A 140 -5.89 3.36 17.23
C TYR A 140 -5.15 3.73 18.53
N ASP A 141 -5.51 4.85 19.16
CA ASP A 141 -4.84 5.35 20.36
C ASP A 141 -5.18 4.53 21.62
N ASN A 142 -6.44 4.12 21.74
CA ASN A 142 -6.95 3.38 22.91
C ASN A 142 -7.45 1.96 22.61
N LEU A 143 -7.27 1.48 21.38
CA LEU A 143 -7.70 0.16 20.90
C LEU A 143 -9.20 -0.11 21.09
N ARG A 144 -10.05 0.90 20.85
CA ARG A 144 -11.50 0.65 20.76
C ARG A 144 -11.85 0.27 19.33
N VAL A 145 -12.39 -0.93 19.15
CA VAL A 145 -12.81 -1.45 17.85
C VAL A 145 -14.29 -1.74 17.86
N LYS A 146 -14.99 -1.27 16.83
CA LYS A 146 -16.43 -1.47 16.64
C LYS A 146 -16.67 -2.07 15.26
N LEU A 147 -17.36 -3.21 15.23
CA LEU A 147 -17.89 -3.77 13.99
C LEU A 147 -18.99 -2.88 13.41
N ILE A 148 -18.96 -2.66 12.10
CA ILE A 148 -20.01 -1.99 11.37
C ILE A 148 -20.96 -3.03 10.77
N VAL A 149 -22.22 -2.95 11.17
CA VAL A 149 -23.29 -3.83 10.69
C VAL A 149 -23.84 -3.29 9.36
N HIS A 150 -23.70 -4.06 8.27
CA HIS A 150 -24.07 -3.62 6.91
C HIS A 150 -24.96 -4.60 6.10
N GLY A 151 -25.60 -5.55 6.78
CA GLY A 151 -26.72 -6.34 6.24
C GLY A 151 -26.35 -7.56 5.38
N LYS A 152 -25.75 -7.37 4.19
CA LYS A 152 -25.47 -8.45 3.22
C LYS A 152 -23.97 -8.71 3.05
N GLY A 153 -23.58 -9.98 2.91
CA GLY A 153 -22.18 -10.39 2.79
C GLY A 153 -21.42 -10.37 4.13
N ARG A 154 -22.14 -10.52 5.25
CA ARG A 154 -21.55 -10.65 6.59
C ARG A 154 -21.27 -12.11 6.90
N ASP A 155 -20.15 -12.35 7.56
CA ASP A 155 -19.80 -13.64 8.14
C ASP A 155 -19.56 -13.44 9.64
N TYR A 156 -20.60 -13.66 10.44
CA TYR A 156 -20.57 -13.37 11.87
C TYR A 156 -19.52 -14.15 12.64
N GLU A 157 -19.32 -15.44 12.29
CA GLU A 157 -18.31 -16.26 12.94
C GLU A 157 -16.92 -15.68 12.67
N TYR A 158 -16.70 -15.28 11.42
CA TYR A 158 -15.43 -14.78 10.96
C TYR A 158 -15.13 -13.35 11.44
N GLU A 159 -16.14 -12.46 11.44
CA GLU A 159 -16.09 -11.13 12.05
C GLU A 159 -15.64 -11.22 13.51
N ASN A 160 -16.30 -12.09 14.29
CA ASN A 160 -15.96 -12.30 15.69
C ASN A 160 -14.55 -12.88 15.84
N ARG A 161 -14.14 -13.84 14.99
CA ARG A 161 -12.80 -14.40 15.05
C ARG A 161 -11.71 -13.34 14.81
N ILE A 162 -11.90 -12.46 13.83
CA ILE A 162 -10.96 -11.35 13.57
C ILE A 162 -10.92 -10.38 14.76
N LEU A 163 -12.07 -10.05 15.36
CA LEU A 163 -12.11 -9.18 16.54
C LEU A 163 -11.22 -9.70 17.69
N HIS A 164 -11.17 -11.02 17.91
CA HIS A 164 -10.32 -11.61 18.96
C HIS A 164 -8.81 -11.43 18.69
N TRP A 165 -8.43 -11.25 17.43
CA TRP A 165 -7.06 -11.02 17.01
C TRP A 165 -6.63 -9.57 17.08
N VAL A 166 -7.55 -8.65 17.38
CA VAL A 166 -7.22 -7.23 17.38
C VAL A 166 -6.22 -6.90 18.49
N ARG A 167 -5.14 -6.20 18.15
CA ARG A 167 -4.07 -5.76 19.05
C ARG A 167 -3.73 -4.31 18.78
N LYS A 168 -3.22 -3.62 19.81
CA LYS A 168 -2.81 -2.22 19.67
C LYS A 168 -1.57 -2.17 18.75
N PRO A 169 -1.63 -1.49 17.59
CA PRO A 169 -0.45 -1.31 16.77
C PRO A 169 0.52 -0.32 17.44
N ASP A 170 1.75 -0.30 16.97
CA ASP A 170 2.72 0.73 17.37
C ASP A 170 2.23 2.13 16.98
N PRO A 171 2.73 3.22 17.60
CA PRO A 171 2.34 4.58 17.25
C PRO A 171 2.49 4.89 15.76
N LEU A 172 1.74 5.88 15.25
CA LEU A 172 1.86 6.34 13.88
C LEU A 172 2.98 7.38 13.77
N ASP A 173 3.82 7.26 12.75
CA ASP A 173 4.71 8.33 12.30
C ASP A 173 4.02 9.11 11.17
N ASP A 174 3.49 10.29 11.51
CA ASP A 174 2.82 11.20 10.59
C ASP A 174 3.79 12.11 9.82
N SER A 175 5.11 11.94 9.99
CA SER A 175 6.13 12.67 9.23
C SER A 175 6.64 11.91 8.01
N LEU A 176 6.38 10.59 7.96
CA LEU A 176 6.81 9.71 6.87
C LEU A 176 5.60 9.04 6.21
N LEU A 177 5.49 9.25 4.90
CA LEU A 177 4.58 8.53 4.02
C LEU A 177 5.39 7.57 3.14
N VAL A 178 4.98 6.32 3.06
CA VAL A 178 5.58 5.33 2.16
C VAL A 178 4.62 5.04 1.02
N VAL A 179 5.13 5.03 -0.22
CA VAL A 179 4.42 4.49 -1.38
C VAL A 179 5.04 3.14 -1.72
N ILE A 180 4.30 2.06 -1.56
CA ILE A 180 4.80 0.69 -1.67
C ILE A 180 3.76 -0.24 -2.30
N CYS A 181 4.19 -1.43 -2.71
CA CYS A 181 3.29 -2.41 -3.28
C CYS A 181 2.19 -2.88 -2.30
N SER A 182 1.05 -3.27 -2.86
CA SER A 182 -0.05 -3.97 -2.19
C SER A 182 0.36 -5.31 -1.57
N ASP A 183 1.49 -5.88 -1.96
CA ASP A 183 2.01 -7.14 -1.42
C ASP A 183 2.37 -6.98 0.06
N SER A 184 1.65 -7.66 0.96
CA SER A 184 1.89 -7.54 2.42
C SER A 184 3.19 -8.21 2.89
N ARG A 185 3.94 -8.89 2.01
CA ARG A 185 5.28 -9.38 2.35
C ARG A 185 6.28 -8.24 2.45
N VAL A 186 6.06 -7.18 1.69
CA VAL A 186 6.87 -5.97 1.78
C VAL A 186 6.30 -5.02 2.80
N ARG A 187 7.14 -4.66 3.77
CA ARG A 187 6.74 -3.79 4.86
C ARG A 187 7.82 -2.75 5.11
N PRO A 188 7.50 -1.44 5.03
CA PRO A 188 8.47 -0.42 5.38
C PRO A 188 8.93 -0.58 6.83
N PRO A 189 10.21 -0.30 7.13
CA PRO A 189 10.70 -0.33 8.50
C PRO A 189 9.98 0.71 9.36
N CYS A 190 9.71 0.36 10.62
CA CYS A 190 9.27 1.35 11.60
C CYS A 190 10.39 2.36 11.85
N THR A 191 10.01 3.62 12.07
CA THR A 191 10.92 4.66 12.53
C THR A 191 10.95 4.67 14.06
N LYS A 192 11.79 5.53 14.65
CA LYS A 192 11.77 5.77 16.10
C LYS A 192 10.48 6.43 16.58
N ARG A 193 9.74 7.10 15.70
CA ARG A 193 8.44 7.74 16.01
C ARG A 193 7.29 6.76 15.91
N GLY A 194 7.42 5.72 15.06
CA GLY A 194 6.40 4.70 14.92
C GLY A 194 6.35 4.07 13.53
N VAL A 195 5.21 3.49 13.21
CA VAL A 195 4.89 2.91 11.90
C VAL A 195 4.54 4.06 10.94
N PRO A 196 5.14 4.13 9.74
CA PRO A 196 4.81 5.20 8.80
C PRO A 196 3.39 5.06 8.22
N MET A 197 2.85 6.18 7.75
CA MET A 197 1.70 6.16 6.84
C MET A 197 2.06 5.42 5.54
N ALA A 198 1.08 4.84 4.86
CA ALA A 198 1.35 4.13 3.62
C ALA A 198 0.23 4.28 2.58
N ILE A 199 0.63 4.52 1.33
CA ILE A 199 -0.17 4.25 0.14
C ILE A 199 0.32 2.93 -0.45
N GLN A 200 -0.57 1.93 -0.44
CA GLN A 200 -0.30 0.59 -0.94
C GLN A 200 -1.14 0.30 -2.18
N THR A 201 -0.46 0.16 -3.33
CA THR A 201 -1.06 -0.05 -4.65
C THR A 201 -0.25 -1.07 -5.45
N LEU A 202 -0.74 -1.52 -6.61
CA LEU A 202 0.04 -2.43 -7.44
C LEU A 202 1.38 -1.79 -7.84
N ALA A 203 2.48 -2.48 -7.53
CA ALA A 203 3.86 -2.01 -7.75
C ALA A 203 4.22 -0.66 -7.07
N GLY A 204 3.44 -0.18 -6.10
CA GLY A 204 3.68 1.14 -5.49
C GLY A 204 3.47 2.29 -6.48
N TYR A 205 2.56 2.11 -7.44
CA TYR A 205 2.22 3.12 -8.43
C TYR A 205 1.23 4.16 -7.92
N ILE A 206 1.44 5.42 -8.29
CA ILE A 206 0.48 6.51 -8.12
C ILE A 206 0.21 7.15 -9.47
N SER A 207 -1.07 7.32 -9.81
CA SER A 207 -1.50 7.97 -11.05
C SER A 207 -1.12 9.44 -11.09
N LYS A 208 -0.85 9.96 -12.29
CA LYS A 208 -0.70 11.40 -12.54
C LYS A 208 -1.97 12.16 -12.14
N TYR A 209 -1.82 13.35 -11.57
CA TYR A 209 -2.96 14.19 -11.20
C TYR A 209 -3.79 14.55 -12.44
N SER A 210 -5.07 14.16 -12.44
CA SER A 210 -5.95 14.26 -13.62
C SER A 210 -6.80 15.53 -13.63
N GLN A 211 -6.93 16.22 -12.49
CA GLN A 211 -7.88 17.32 -12.24
C GLN A 211 -9.36 16.92 -12.31
N HIS A 212 -9.67 15.63 -12.51
CA HIS A 212 -11.03 15.11 -12.51
C HIS A 212 -11.49 14.77 -11.09
N ASP A 213 -12.79 14.52 -10.93
CA ASP A 213 -13.36 14.08 -9.65
C ASP A 213 -13.12 12.58 -9.43
N ASP A 214 -11.85 12.22 -9.26
CA ASP A 214 -11.36 10.85 -9.11
C ASP A 214 -10.42 10.70 -7.90
N GLU A 215 -9.80 9.53 -7.77
CA GLU A 215 -8.85 9.23 -6.68
C GLU A 215 -7.68 10.23 -6.59
N THR A 216 -7.28 10.85 -7.70
CA THR A 216 -6.16 11.80 -7.73
C THR A 216 -6.54 13.12 -7.06
N LYS A 217 -7.81 13.53 -7.16
CA LYS A 217 -8.32 14.71 -6.44
C LYS A 217 -8.50 14.43 -4.94
N GLN A 218 -8.92 13.22 -4.58
CA GLN A 218 -8.93 12.83 -3.16
C GLN A 218 -7.51 12.79 -2.58
N LEU A 219 -6.54 12.24 -3.32
CA LEU A 219 -5.12 12.25 -2.92
C LEU A 219 -4.57 13.67 -2.79
N ASN A 220 -4.87 14.58 -3.73
CA ASN A 220 -4.42 15.97 -3.62
C ASN A 220 -4.92 16.64 -2.33
N ARG A 221 -6.19 16.42 -1.96
CA ARG A 221 -6.75 16.93 -0.70
C ARG A 221 -6.08 16.32 0.53
N PHE A 222 -5.73 15.04 0.47
CA PHE A 222 -4.95 14.41 1.53
C PHE A 222 -3.57 15.04 1.67
N PHE A 223 -2.84 15.21 0.56
CA PHE A 223 -1.53 15.86 0.58
C PHE A 223 -1.61 17.28 1.14
N GLU A 224 -2.59 18.08 0.69
CA GLU A 224 -2.82 19.44 1.20
C GLU A 224 -3.00 19.45 2.72
N LYS A 225 -3.88 18.60 3.25
CA LYS A 225 -4.14 18.51 4.70
C LYS A 225 -2.92 17.98 5.48
N TRP A 226 -2.23 16.98 4.95
CA TRP A 226 -1.10 16.36 5.63
C TRP A 226 0.12 17.27 5.67
N LEU A 227 0.44 17.94 4.56
CA LEU A 227 1.59 18.83 4.44
C LEU A 227 1.41 20.11 5.27
N THR A 228 0.16 20.54 5.49
CA THR A 228 -0.15 21.71 6.33
C THR A 228 -0.38 21.37 7.82
N SER A 229 -0.38 20.09 8.21
CA SER A 229 -0.71 19.68 9.59
C SER A 229 0.35 20.08 10.62
N SER A 230 1.59 20.29 10.19
CA SER A 230 2.72 20.68 11.03
C SER A 230 3.76 21.46 10.22
N LYS A 231 4.61 22.22 10.91
CA LYS A 231 5.77 22.88 10.27
C LYS A 231 6.98 21.96 10.05
N ASP A 232 6.92 20.73 10.56
CA ASP A 232 7.99 19.75 10.41
C ASP A 232 8.14 19.33 8.95
N THR A 233 9.38 19.09 8.52
CA THR A 233 9.67 18.49 7.21
C THR A 233 8.97 17.14 7.10
N LYS A 234 8.19 16.98 6.03
CA LYS A 234 7.53 15.73 5.67
C LYS A 234 8.37 14.99 4.63
N ARG A 235 8.26 13.67 4.61
CA ARG A 235 8.96 12.83 3.63
C ARG A 235 8.03 11.81 2.98
N ILE A 236 8.19 11.64 1.67
CA ILE A 236 7.61 10.53 0.90
C ILE A 236 8.75 9.60 0.49
N LEU A 237 8.62 8.32 0.83
CA LEU A 237 9.54 7.26 0.42
C LEU A 237 8.84 6.33 -0.58
N ILE A 238 9.31 6.28 -1.81
CA ILE A 238 8.81 5.41 -2.87
C ILE A 238 9.65 4.14 -2.88
N VAL A 239 9.02 3.00 -2.63
CA VAL A 239 9.71 1.71 -2.44
C VAL A 239 9.41 0.79 -3.61
N ALA A 240 10.40 0.61 -4.49
CA ALA A 240 10.36 -0.45 -5.50
C ALA A 240 10.82 -1.76 -4.85
N HIS A 241 10.05 -2.83 -5.00
CA HIS A 241 10.42 -4.13 -4.43
C HIS A 241 10.59 -5.21 -5.49
N GLY A 242 11.49 -6.15 -5.22
CA GLY A 242 11.77 -7.26 -6.12
C GLY A 242 12.78 -8.22 -5.54
N ASN A 243 13.38 -9.00 -6.41
CA ASN A 243 14.48 -9.91 -6.09
C ASN A 243 15.83 -9.28 -6.52
N PHE A 244 16.24 -8.19 -5.88
CA PHE A 244 17.42 -7.43 -6.29
C PHE A 244 18.75 -8.12 -5.91
N GLU A 245 18.77 -8.95 -4.87
CA GLU A 245 19.95 -9.73 -4.46
C GLU A 245 19.99 -11.15 -5.05
N GLY A 246 18.97 -11.55 -5.82
CA GLY A 246 18.96 -12.81 -6.57
C GLY A 246 18.33 -14.02 -5.88
N SER A 247 17.88 -13.92 -4.62
CA SER A 247 17.06 -14.93 -3.94
C SER A 247 15.69 -14.40 -3.52
N GLY A 248 14.63 -14.68 -4.28
CA GLY A 248 13.26 -14.34 -3.87
C GLY A 248 12.27 -14.18 -5.02
N PRO A 249 10.98 -13.94 -4.69
CA PRO A 249 9.96 -13.69 -5.68
C PRO A 249 9.97 -12.22 -6.13
N SER A 250 9.88 -12.00 -7.43
CA SER A 250 9.70 -10.68 -8.02
C SER A 250 8.31 -10.08 -7.74
N CYS A 251 8.18 -8.76 -7.91
CA CYS A 251 6.88 -8.10 -7.89
C CYS A 251 5.97 -8.65 -8.99
N SER A 252 4.83 -9.22 -8.61
CA SER A 252 3.91 -9.81 -9.59
C SER A 252 3.27 -8.76 -10.51
N ALA A 253 2.96 -7.57 -10.00
CA ALA A 253 2.45 -6.47 -10.84
C ALA A 253 3.51 -5.98 -11.84
N GLY A 254 4.76 -5.85 -11.40
CA GLY A 254 5.89 -5.56 -12.28
C GLY A 254 6.04 -6.61 -13.38
N THR A 255 5.99 -7.89 -13.00
CA THR A 255 6.06 -9.03 -13.93
C THR A 255 4.95 -8.98 -14.99
N GLU A 256 3.71 -8.75 -14.57
CA GLU A 256 2.58 -8.73 -15.51
C GLU A 256 2.59 -7.52 -16.44
N SER A 257 3.10 -6.38 -15.97
CA SER A 257 3.21 -5.19 -16.81
C SER A 257 4.22 -5.37 -17.96
N LEU A 258 5.10 -6.37 -17.93
CA LEU A 258 5.95 -6.73 -19.07
C LEU A 258 5.15 -7.32 -20.25
N ASN A 259 3.95 -7.87 -19.98
CA ASN A 259 3.05 -8.39 -21.01
C ASN A 259 1.57 -8.25 -20.59
N PRO A 260 1.01 -7.03 -20.61
CA PRO A 260 -0.35 -6.78 -20.10
C PRO A 260 -1.43 -7.57 -20.85
N ARG A 261 -1.18 -7.93 -22.12
CA ARG A 261 -2.12 -8.68 -22.96
C ARG A 261 -2.42 -10.08 -22.43
N ALA A 262 -1.51 -10.65 -21.62
CA ALA A 262 -1.71 -11.95 -20.99
C ALA A 262 -2.71 -11.91 -19.81
N THR A 263 -3.01 -10.74 -19.26
CA THR A 263 -3.93 -10.58 -18.13
C THR A 263 -5.38 -10.76 -18.58
N SER A 264 -6.09 -11.77 -18.08
CA SER A 264 -7.44 -12.12 -18.51
C SER A 264 -8.55 -11.20 -17.96
N SER A 265 -8.41 -10.73 -16.72
CA SER A 265 -9.38 -9.82 -16.10
C SER A 265 -9.31 -8.43 -16.75
N LYS A 266 -10.46 -7.93 -17.24
CA LYS A 266 -10.54 -6.65 -17.95
C LYS A 266 -10.13 -5.48 -17.05
N SER A 267 -10.68 -5.42 -15.83
CA SER A 267 -10.37 -4.35 -14.87
C SER A 267 -8.92 -4.37 -14.45
N LEU A 268 -8.34 -5.56 -14.24
CA LEU A 268 -6.92 -5.67 -13.93
C LEU A 268 -6.05 -5.26 -15.13
N ARG A 269 -6.40 -5.70 -16.34
CA ARG A 269 -5.63 -5.38 -17.56
C ARG A 269 -5.49 -3.88 -17.76
N LEU A 270 -6.54 -3.10 -17.55
CA LEU A 270 -6.47 -1.63 -17.66
C LEU A 270 -5.41 -1.04 -16.71
N MET A 271 -5.36 -1.52 -15.46
CA MET A 271 -4.34 -1.09 -14.51
C MET A 271 -2.94 -1.55 -14.95
N ILE A 272 -2.79 -2.79 -15.40
CA ILE A 272 -1.49 -3.33 -15.84
C ILE A 272 -0.97 -2.63 -17.11
N GLU A 273 -1.85 -2.24 -18.05
CA GLU A 273 -1.52 -1.42 -19.22
C GLU A 273 -1.10 0.01 -18.83
N GLU A 274 -1.73 0.58 -17.78
CA GLU A 274 -1.34 1.88 -17.25
C GLU A 274 0.05 1.83 -16.59
N LEU A 275 0.34 0.75 -15.84
CA LEU A 275 1.69 0.50 -15.31
C LEU A 275 2.73 0.40 -16.43
N GLU A 276 2.44 -0.36 -17.48
CA GLU A 276 3.33 -0.47 -18.65
C GLU A 276 3.60 0.90 -19.27
N ARG A 277 2.54 1.65 -19.60
CA ARG A 277 2.65 2.96 -20.25
C ARG A 277 3.45 3.95 -19.42
N SER A 278 3.16 4.02 -18.12
CA SER A 278 3.85 4.91 -17.19
C SER A 278 5.34 4.55 -17.05
N ALA A 279 5.67 3.26 -17.06
CA ALA A 279 7.06 2.81 -16.95
C ALA A 279 7.88 3.10 -18.21
N ILE A 280 7.31 2.90 -19.40
CA ILE A 280 8.02 3.04 -20.69
C ILE A 280 8.62 4.45 -20.86
N GLU A 281 7.98 5.51 -20.34
CA GLU A 281 8.51 6.87 -20.39
C GLU A 281 9.89 7.04 -19.71
N PHE A 282 10.22 6.13 -18.79
CA PHE A 282 11.47 6.12 -18.03
C PHE A 282 12.43 4.99 -18.45
N GLU A 283 12.10 4.25 -19.51
CA GLU A 283 12.87 3.13 -20.06
C GLU A 283 13.59 3.58 -21.35
N SER A 284 14.92 3.73 -21.30
CA SER A 284 15.71 3.96 -22.51
C SER A 284 15.77 2.73 -23.42
N ILE A 285 15.65 1.55 -22.81
CA ILE A 285 15.49 0.24 -23.43
C ILE A 285 14.34 -0.44 -22.70
N PRO A 286 13.40 -1.10 -23.41
CA PRO A 286 12.29 -1.81 -22.76
C PRO A 286 12.77 -2.73 -21.64
N ALA A 287 12.09 -2.68 -20.49
CA ALA A 287 12.45 -3.50 -19.34
C ALA A 287 12.51 -4.99 -19.70
N SER A 288 13.61 -5.63 -19.33
CA SER A 288 13.84 -7.06 -19.59
C SER A 288 13.44 -7.95 -18.41
N SER A 289 13.27 -7.35 -17.24
CA SER A 289 12.97 -8.03 -15.98
C SER A 289 11.89 -7.27 -15.18
N PRO A 290 11.18 -7.96 -14.26
CA PRO A 290 10.26 -7.31 -13.33
C PRO A 290 10.95 -6.23 -12.48
N GLU A 291 12.21 -6.46 -12.10
CA GLU A 291 13.05 -5.56 -11.31
C GLU A 291 13.36 -4.26 -12.06
N ASP A 292 13.70 -4.32 -13.35
CA ASP A 292 13.86 -3.13 -14.20
C ASP A 292 12.54 -2.37 -14.29
N ARG A 293 11.42 -3.09 -14.43
CA ARG A 293 10.10 -2.51 -14.57
C ARG A 293 9.63 -1.78 -13.32
N VAL A 294 9.80 -2.36 -12.13
CA VAL A 294 9.42 -1.68 -10.87
C VAL A 294 10.32 -0.47 -10.57
N LYS A 295 11.58 -0.50 -11.03
CA LYS A 295 12.46 0.67 -10.99
C LYS A 295 11.91 1.80 -11.88
N SER A 296 11.56 1.52 -13.13
CA SER A 296 10.93 2.53 -14.00
C SER A 296 9.62 3.07 -13.43
N LEU A 297 8.82 2.20 -12.79
CA LEU A 297 7.59 2.60 -12.11
C LEU A 297 7.84 3.50 -10.89
N SER A 298 8.91 3.32 -10.12
CA SER A 298 9.22 4.25 -9.01
C SER A 298 9.50 5.66 -9.52
N LYS A 299 10.23 5.77 -10.64
CA LYS A 299 10.53 7.05 -11.29
C LYS A 299 9.26 7.70 -11.81
N ALA A 300 8.39 6.90 -12.43
CA ALA A 300 7.07 7.35 -12.88
C ALA A 300 6.20 7.82 -11.71
N THR A 301 6.14 7.07 -10.61
CA THR A 301 5.44 7.47 -9.38
C THR A 301 5.97 8.79 -8.85
N ARG A 302 7.30 8.97 -8.81
CA ARG A 302 7.93 10.23 -8.37
C ARG A 302 7.51 11.39 -9.28
N ALA A 303 7.59 11.22 -10.58
CA ALA A 303 7.17 12.23 -11.55
C ALA A 303 5.68 12.55 -11.43
N ASN A 304 4.84 11.55 -11.24
CA ASN A 304 3.40 11.69 -11.06
C ASN A 304 3.06 12.46 -9.77
N LEU A 305 3.72 12.17 -8.64
CA LEU A 305 3.55 12.93 -7.40
C LEU A 305 3.85 14.42 -7.60
N LEU A 306 4.85 14.76 -8.41
CA LEU A 306 5.20 16.14 -8.76
C LEU A 306 4.19 16.83 -9.71
N THR A 307 3.08 16.17 -10.03
CA THR A 307 1.96 16.79 -10.77
C THR A 307 0.81 17.22 -9.86
N TYR A 308 0.84 16.83 -8.58
CA TYR A 308 -0.19 17.19 -7.59
C TYR A 308 0.08 18.61 -7.06
N PRO A 309 -0.87 19.56 -7.17
CA PRO A 309 -0.67 20.93 -6.72
C PRO A 309 -0.15 21.05 -5.28
N ALA A 310 -0.73 20.30 -4.34
CA ALA A 310 -0.31 20.34 -2.93
C ALA A 310 1.16 19.88 -2.73
N ILE A 311 1.61 18.93 -3.54
CA ILE A 311 2.99 18.43 -3.52
C ILE A 311 3.93 19.47 -4.12
N VAL A 312 3.58 20.05 -5.27
CA VAL A 312 4.39 21.09 -5.94
C VAL A 312 4.60 22.28 -5.02
N ASP A 313 3.51 22.82 -4.45
CA ASP A 313 3.55 23.99 -3.57
C ASP A 313 4.45 23.76 -2.34
N SER A 314 4.42 22.54 -1.77
CA SER A 314 5.20 22.19 -0.57
C SER A 314 6.65 21.83 -0.89
N HIS A 315 6.91 21.28 -2.08
CA HIS A 315 8.25 20.92 -2.54
C HIS A 315 9.07 22.19 -2.85
N ASP A 316 8.44 23.18 -3.48
CA ASP A 316 9.07 24.45 -3.84
C ASP A 316 9.55 25.26 -2.62
N ILE A 317 8.92 25.06 -1.46
CA ILE A 317 9.32 25.68 -0.18
C ILE A 317 10.16 24.76 0.72
N SER A 318 10.67 23.65 0.19
CA SER A 318 11.56 22.69 0.90
C SER A 318 10.96 22.06 2.18
N GLN A 319 9.63 21.97 2.26
CA GLN A 319 8.92 21.30 3.36
C GLN A 319 8.68 19.81 3.10
N LEU A 320 8.94 19.35 1.87
CA LEU A 320 8.71 17.98 1.43
C LEU A 320 9.92 17.40 0.70
N GLU A 321 10.40 16.26 1.21
CA GLU A 321 11.40 15.42 0.54
C GLU A 321 10.73 14.20 -0.10
N ILE A 322 11.13 13.85 -1.32
CA ILE A 322 10.64 12.67 -2.05
C ILE A 322 11.84 11.87 -2.53
N ASP A 323 11.94 10.64 -2.03
CA ASP A 323 13.05 9.74 -2.28
C ASP A 323 12.58 8.38 -2.78
N GLU A 324 13.41 7.75 -3.60
CA GLU A 324 13.20 6.41 -4.14
C GLU A 324 14.21 5.45 -3.49
N VAL A 325 13.75 4.25 -3.14
CA VAL A 325 14.58 3.18 -2.57
C VAL A 325 14.17 1.83 -3.13
N LEU A 326 15.09 0.88 -3.04
CA LEU A 326 14.83 -0.52 -3.39
C LEU A 326 14.59 -1.33 -2.12
N MET A 327 13.71 -2.33 -2.20
CA MET A 327 13.47 -3.29 -1.14
C MET A 327 13.57 -4.71 -1.67
N ASP A 328 14.33 -5.55 -1.00
CA ASP A 328 14.28 -6.99 -1.27
C ASP A 328 13.02 -7.60 -0.65
N THR A 329 12.24 -8.30 -1.46
CA THR A 329 10.89 -8.79 -1.10
C THR A 329 10.92 -9.79 0.05
N VAL A 330 12.01 -10.55 0.13
CA VAL A 330 12.23 -11.54 1.18
C VAL A 330 12.70 -10.75 2.41
N THR A 331 13.94 -10.30 2.39
CA THR A 331 14.61 -9.77 3.58
C THR A 331 13.99 -8.47 4.12
N ASN A 332 13.19 -7.76 3.34
CA ASN A 332 12.70 -6.41 3.61
C ASN A 332 13.84 -5.41 3.85
N ALA A 333 15.04 -5.73 3.37
CA ALA A 333 16.19 -4.86 3.41
C ALA A 333 16.02 -3.70 2.43
N LEU A 334 16.34 -2.48 2.87
CA LEU A 334 16.31 -1.28 2.05
C LEU A 334 17.68 -0.99 1.46
N TYR A 335 17.70 -0.59 0.20
CA TYR A 335 18.91 -0.22 -0.54
C TYR A 335 18.73 1.13 -1.22
N LEU A 336 19.84 1.83 -1.43
CA LEU A 336 19.85 3.03 -2.25
C LEU A 336 19.42 2.70 -3.68
N TYR A 337 18.72 3.66 -4.25
CA TYR A 337 18.42 3.68 -5.67
C TYR A 337 19.66 4.25 -6.38
N ASP A 338 20.47 3.37 -6.98
CA ASP A 338 21.66 3.76 -7.76
C ASP A 338 21.30 4.39 -9.11
#